data_AF-A0A2G6WJW6-F1
#
_entry.id   AF-A0A2G6WJW6-F1
#
_cell.length_a   1.000
_cell.length_b   1.000
_cell.length_c   1.000
_cell.angle_alpha   90.00
_cell.angle_beta   90.00
_cell.angle_gamma   90.00
#
_symmetry.space_group_name_H-M   'P 1'
#
loop_
_entity.id
_entity.type
_entity.pdbx_description
1 polymer ?
#
loop_
_entity_poly.entity_id
_entity_poly.type
_entity_poly.pdbx_seq_one_letter_code
_entity_poly.pdbx_strand_id
1 'polypeptide(L)'
;MVQLQKNVILNKGDFEKHLLPTGIDITSIKADKPIMVYKLGGFDRELGGGLLTPIADCKGTHLLAFQYPTLAVEAVFSFVAPDAILGNFLLNGNSSIITAADFLPIPGISGWKYVRKAVTGIFTPCQVINIENTAGNFYFYQNMRTSGAGDYSNFSDFGNVVLFPKAEHTCASNAITLTSGAIGYNASLQCQRI
;
A
#
# COMPACT_ATOMS: atom_id res chain seq x y z
N MET A 1 -12.14 -5.36 -19.49
CA MET A 1 -11.02 -4.44 -19.19
C MET A 1 -9.85 -4.83 -20.08
N VAL A 2 -9.35 -3.91 -20.90
CA VAL A 2 -8.14 -4.13 -21.71
C VAL A 2 -6.94 -3.89 -20.79
N GLN A 3 -6.19 -4.94 -20.48
CA GLN A 3 -5.02 -4.85 -19.62
C GLN A 3 -3.85 -4.33 -20.47
N LEU A 4 -3.48 -3.05 -20.28
CA LEU A 4 -2.27 -2.49 -20.89
C LEU A 4 -1.06 -2.98 -20.09
N GLN A 5 -0.57 -4.17 -20.44
CA GLN A 5 0.64 -4.71 -19.83
C GLN A 5 1.87 -4.09 -20.50
N LYS A 6 2.54 -3.17 -19.80
CA LYS A 6 3.86 -2.65 -20.21
C LYS A 6 4.95 -3.46 -19.49
N ASN A 7 5.74 -4.19 -20.25
CA ASN A 7 6.96 -4.81 -19.72
C ASN A 7 8.11 -3.80 -19.84
N VAL A 8 8.84 -3.57 -18.74
CA VAL A 8 10.00 -2.67 -18.69
C VAL A 8 11.16 -3.43 -18.07
N ILE A 9 12.34 -3.34 -18.68
CA ILE A 9 13.59 -3.84 -18.09
C ILE A 9 14.24 -2.67 -17.38
N LEU A 10 14.50 -2.84 -16.08
CA LEU A 10 15.19 -1.85 -15.25
C LEU A 10 16.48 -2.44 -14.71
N ASN A 11 17.57 -1.70 -14.85
CA ASN A 11 18.83 -1.99 -14.19
C ASN A 11 18.83 -1.39 -12.78
N LYS A 12 19.79 -1.83 -11.97
CA LYS A 12 19.97 -1.28 -10.62
C LYS A 12 20.27 0.23 -10.71
N GLY A 13 19.45 1.03 -10.03
CA GLY A 13 19.56 2.49 -10.00
C GLY A 13 18.73 3.20 -11.07
N ASP A 14 18.09 2.45 -11.97
CA ASP A 14 17.18 3.03 -12.96
C ASP A 14 15.87 3.48 -12.29
N PHE A 15 15.28 4.52 -12.88
CA PHE A 15 13.97 5.03 -12.49
C PHE A 15 13.03 4.97 -13.69
N GLU A 16 11.81 4.45 -13.46
CA GLU A 16 10.75 4.44 -14.47
C GLU A 16 9.56 5.24 -13.97
N LYS A 17 9.08 6.17 -14.80
CA LYS A 17 7.84 6.89 -14.56
C LYS A 17 6.70 6.16 -15.26
N HIS A 18 5.73 5.68 -14.49
CA HIS A 18 4.51 5.11 -15.02
C HIS A 18 3.33 6.06 -14.79
N LEU A 19 2.69 6.49 -15.88
CA LEU A 19 1.45 7.27 -15.84
C LEU A 19 0.28 6.32 -16.16
N LEU A 20 -0.77 6.39 -15.35
CA LEU A 20 -2.01 5.69 -15.68
C LEU A 20 -2.65 6.34 -16.92
N PRO A 21 -3.09 5.56 -17.91
CA PRO A 21 -3.83 6.09 -19.05
C PRO A 21 -5.12 6.80 -18.62
N THR A 22 -5.57 7.77 -19.39
CA THR A 22 -6.84 8.47 -19.13
C THR A 22 -7.99 7.47 -19.03
N GLY A 23 -8.80 7.59 -17.97
CA GLY A 23 -9.91 6.68 -17.69
C GLY A 23 -9.51 5.37 -17.01
N ILE A 24 -8.22 5.16 -16.73
CA ILE A 24 -7.72 4.04 -15.93
C ILE A 24 -7.26 4.57 -14.57
N ASP A 25 -7.86 4.06 -13.51
CA ASP A 25 -7.59 4.47 -12.12
C ASP A 25 -6.96 3.35 -11.27
N ILE A 26 -6.61 2.23 -11.90
CA ILE A 26 -5.92 1.09 -11.29
C ILE A 26 -4.77 0.58 -12.18
N THR A 27 -3.68 0.17 -11.54
CA THR A 27 -2.64 -0.69 -12.11
C THR A 27 -2.09 -1.63 -11.05
N SER A 28 -1.50 -2.75 -11.48
CA SER A 28 -0.74 -3.67 -10.63
C SER A 28 0.69 -3.76 -11.14
N ILE A 29 1.66 -3.70 -10.24
CA ILE A 29 3.08 -3.84 -10.58
C ILE A 29 3.56 -5.20 -10.10
N LYS A 30 4.14 -5.97 -11.01
CA LYS A 30 4.83 -7.23 -10.71
C LYS A 30 6.30 -7.08 -11.12
N ALA A 31 7.19 -7.42 -10.20
CA ALA A 31 8.63 -7.42 -10.44
C ALA A 31 9.22 -8.75 -9.97
N ASP A 32 10.24 -9.23 -10.67
CA ASP A 32 11.03 -10.42 -10.34
C ASP A 32 12.23 -10.10 -9.41
N LYS A 33 12.52 -8.81 -9.22
CA LYS A 33 13.49 -8.26 -8.27
C LYS A 33 12.80 -7.24 -7.36
N PRO A 34 13.29 -7.03 -6.12
CA PRO A 34 12.75 -5.98 -5.27
C PRO A 34 12.95 -4.59 -5.87
N ILE A 35 11.88 -3.80 -5.84
CA ILE A 35 11.81 -2.43 -6.33
C ILE A 35 11.18 -1.55 -5.26
N MET A 36 11.42 -0.25 -5.36
CA MET A 36 10.70 0.77 -4.59
C MET A 36 9.70 1.46 -5.51
N VAL A 37 8.46 1.60 -5.06
CA VAL A 37 7.43 2.31 -5.81
C VAL A 37 6.93 3.48 -4.97
N TYR A 38 7.05 4.69 -5.51
CA TYR A 38 6.46 5.88 -4.94
C TYR A 38 5.20 6.24 -5.74
N LYS A 39 4.03 6.09 -5.12
CA LYS A 39 2.76 6.45 -5.74
C LYS A 39 2.51 7.93 -5.55
N LEU A 40 2.13 8.60 -6.64
CA LEU A 40 1.63 9.97 -6.66
C LEU A 40 0.15 9.94 -7.08
N GLY A 41 -0.67 10.75 -6.42
CA GLY A 41 -2.07 10.93 -6.75
C GLY A 41 -2.58 12.23 -6.16
N GLY A 42 -3.71 12.74 -6.63
CA GLY A 42 -4.22 14.00 -6.14
C GLY A 42 -5.42 14.53 -6.91
N PHE A 43 -5.84 15.74 -6.58
CA PHE A 43 -6.96 16.44 -7.16
C PHE A 43 -6.57 17.86 -7.55
N ASP A 44 -7.01 18.31 -8.72
CA ASP A 44 -6.74 19.65 -9.25
C ASP A 44 -5.24 20.02 -9.19
N ARG A 45 -4.86 20.96 -8.33
CA ARG A 45 -3.48 21.44 -8.15
C ARG A 45 -2.76 20.82 -6.95
N GLU A 46 -3.41 19.90 -6.26
CA GLU A 46 -2.93 19.29 -5.03
C GLU A 46 -2.42 17.88 -5.31
N LEU A 47 -1.20 17.60 -4.84
CA LEU A 47 -0.52 16.32 -5.03
C LEU A 47 -0.17 15.72 -3.68
N GLY A 48 -0.57 14.48 -3.48
CA GLY A 48 -0.15 13.64 -2.39
C GLY A 48 0.63 12.42 -2.91
N GLY A 49 1.39 11.79 -2.02
CA GLY A 49 2.14 10.62 -2.40
C GLY A 49 2.56 9.79 -1.21
N GLY A 50 2.97 8.57 -1.51
CA GLY A 50 3.52 7.67 -0.51
C GLY A 50 4.18 6.46 -1.14
N LEU A 51 5.10 5.87 -0.39
CA LEU A 51 5.69 4.59 -0.74
C LEU A 51 4.59 3.50 -0.75
N LEU A 52 4.59 2.66 -1.78
CA LEU A 52 3.77 1.46 -1.82
C LEU A 52 4.57 0.29 -1.27
N THR A 53 3.95 -0.46 -0.35
CA THR A 53 4.47 -1.77 0.04
C THR A 53 3.88 -2.86 -0.86
N PRO A 54 4.62 -3.95 -1.12
CA PRO A 54 4.08 -5.10 -1.84
C PRO A 54 2.86 -5.71 -1.13
N ILE A 55 1.91 -6.20 -1.91
CA ILE A 55 0.79 -7.01 -1.42
C ILE A 55 1.34 -8.35 -0.95
N ALA A 56 1.12 -8.70 0.32
CA ALA A 56 1.49 -9.98 0.89
C ALA A 56 0.63 -10.33 2.10
N ASP A 57 0.54 -11.62 2.42
CA ASP A 57 -0.22 -12.09 3.59
C ASP A 57 0.33 -11.48 4.89
N CYS A 58 -0.58 -11.23 5.84
CA CYS A 58 -0.30 -10.62 7.15
C CYS A 58 0.18 -9.16 7.11
N LYS A 59 0.15 -8.48 5.96
CA LYS A 59 0.48 -7.06 5.82
C LYS A 59 -0.75 -6.17 5.75
N GLY A 60 -0.53 -4.87 5.98
CA GLY A 60 -1.59 -3.87 6.05
C GLY A 60 -2.00 -3.59 7.49
N THR A 61 -3.15 -2.96 7.66
CA THR A 61 -3.74 -2.68 8.98
C THR A 61 -5.11 -3.32 9.09
N HIS A 62 -5.53 -3.68 10.30
CA HIS A 62 -6.90 -4.11 10.59
C HIS A 62 -7.76 -2.95 11.12
N LEU A 63 -7.14 -1.86 11.59
CA LEU A 63 -7.82 -0.69 12.13
C LEU A 63 -7.03 0.59 11.80
N LEU A 64 -7.72 1.61 11.35
CA LEU A 64 -7.16 2.95 11.17
C LEU A 64 -8.20 4.02 11.48
N ALA A 65 -7.71 5.21 11.82
CA ALA A 65 -8.56 6.36 12.06
C ALA A 65 -7.96 7.63 11.42
N PHE A 66 -8.83 8.45 10.82
CA PHE A 66 -8.47 9.78 10.31
C PHE A 66 -9.68 10.70 10.34
N GLN A 67 -9.45 12.01 10.23
CA GLN A 67 -10.51 13.01 10.28
C GLN A 67 -11.08 13.27 8.87
N TYR A 68 -12.40 13.29 8.74
CA TYR A 68 -13.08 13.73 7.52
C TYR A 68 -12.97 15.25 7.39
N PRO A 69 -12.47 15.79 6.25
CA PRO A 69 -12.26 17.23 6.10
C PRO A 69 -13.55 18.05 6.19
N THR A 70 -13.44 19.25 6.75
CA THR A 70 -14.59 20.15 6.98
C THR A 70 -15.33 20.53 5.69
N LEU A 71 -14.59 20.68 4.58
CA LEU A 71 -15.10 21.14 3.29
C LEU A 71 -14.89 20.08 2.20
N ALA A 72 -15.04 18.79 2.53
CA ALA A 72 -14.91 17.70 1.57
C ALA A 72 -15.98 17.80 0.47
N VAL A 73 -15.53 18.00 -0.78
CA VAL A 73 -16.36 18.03 -1.99
C VAL A 73 -16.29 16.71 -2.76
N GLU A 74 -15.24 15.93 -2.54
CA GLU A 74 -15.08 14.59 -3.09
C GLU A 74 -14.28 13.72 -2.12
N ALA A 75 -14.69 12.47 -1.92
CA ALA A 75 -13.96 11.51 -1.11
C ALA A 75 -13.96 10.15 -1.81
N VAL A 76 -12.76 9.62 -2.05
CA VAL A 76 -12.58 8.31 -2.69
C VAL A 76 -11.70 7.43 -1.81
N PHE A 77 -12.26 6.31 -1.41
CA PHE A 77 -11.58 5.31 -0.60
C PHE A 77 -11.22 4.11 -1.46
N SER A 78 -9.98 3.66 -1.34
CA SER A 78 -9.46 2.50 -2.04
C SER A 78 -8.92 1.48 -1.05
N PHE A 79 -9.29 0.23 -1.26
CA PHE A 79 -8.88 -0.89 -0.41
C PHE A 79 -8.25 -1.96 -1.26
N VAL A 80 -7.28 -2.67 -0.69
CA VAL A 80 -6.79 -3.96 -1.21
C VAL A 80 -6.80 -4.95 -0.06
N ALA A 81 -7.45 -6.09 -0.25
CA ALA A 81 -7.66 -7.07 0.80
C ALA A 81 -7.76 -8.50 0.24
N PRO A 82 -7.43 -9.53 1.05
CA PRO A 82 -7.70 -10.93 0.71
C PRO A 82 -9.19 -11.22 0.54
N ASP A 83 -9.53 -12.16 -0.33
CA ASP A 83 -10.92 -12.57 -0.60
C ASP A 83 -11.67 -13.03 0.66
N ALA A 84 -10.95 -13.63 1.60
CA ALA A 84 -11.52 -14.21 2.82
C ALA A 84 -12.12 -13.17 3.79
N ILE A 85 -11.76 -11.89 3.67
CA ILE A 85 -12.12 -10.87 4.67
C ILE A 85 -13.05 -9.77 4.16
N LEU A 86 -13.53 -9.86 2.92
CA LEU A 86 -14.23 -8.75 2.25
C LEU A 86 -15.59 -8.41 2.86
N GLY A 87 -16.20 -9.35 3.60
CA GLY A 87 -17.47 -9.16 4.30
C GLY A 87 -17.36 -8.51 5.68
N ASN A 88 -16.14 -8.22 6.14
CA ASN A 88 -15.86 -7.87 7.53
C ASN A 88 -15.50 -6.40 7.75
N PHE A 89 -15.66 -5.56 6.73
CA PHE A 89 -15.39 -4.13 6.82
C PHE A 89 -16.48 -3.39 7.60
N LEU A 90 -16.03 -2.54 8.53
CA LEU A 90 -16.87 -1.62 9.30
C LEU A 90 -16.28 -0.21 9.16
N LEU A 91 -17.08 0.74 8.64
CA LEU A 91 -16.71 2.15 8.61
C LEU A 91 -17.59 2.87 9.63
N ASN A 92 -16.99 3.33 10.73
CA ASN A 92 -17.70 3.81 11.92
C ASN A 92 -18.80 2.83 12.39
N GLY A 93 -18.50 1.54 12.37
CA GLY A 93 -19.43 0.46 12.74
C GLY A 93 -20.47 0.10 11.66
N ASN A 94 -20.50 0.79 10.52
CA ASN A 94 -21.45 0.52 9.44
C ASN A 94 -20.83 -0.40 8.36
N SER A 95 -21.42 -1.57 8.17
CA SER A 95 -21.01 -2.58 7.17
C SER A 95 -21.59 -2.37 5.77
N SER A 96 -22.50 -1.41 5.59
CA SER A 96 -23.17 -1.16 4.31
C SER A 96 -22.41 -0.19 3.40
N ILE A 97 -21.38 0.51 3.91
CA ILE A 97 -20.63 1.51 3.13
C ILE A 97 -19.67 0.83 2.15
N ILE A 98 -18.94 -0.18 2.63
CA ILE A 98 -18.05 -1.03 1.83
C ILE A 98 -18.48 -2.48 2.06
N THR A 99 -18.93 -3.13 1.00
CA THR A 99 -19.44 -4.49 1.02
C THR A 99 -18.55 -5.39 0.16
N ALA A 100 -18.63 -6.70 0.38
CA ALA A 100 -17.88 -7.66 -0.43
C ALA A 100 -18.18 -7.57 -1.94
N ALA A 101 -19.38 -7.11 -2.32
CA ALA A 101 -19.80 -6.95 -3.71
C ALA A 101 -19.13 -5.75 -4.42
N ASP A 102 -18.59 -4.78 -3.66
CA ASP A 102 -17.88 -3.64 -4.24
C ASP A 102 -16.48 -4.02 -4.76
N PHE A 103 -15.96 -5.19 -4.36
CA PHE A 103 -14.60 -5.62 -4.65
C PHE A 103 -14.48 -6.35 -5.99
N LEU A 104 -13.45 -6.00 -6.74
CA LEU A 104 -13.09 -6.57 -8.03
C LEU A 104 -11.77 -7.35 -7.95
N PRO A 105 -11.61 -8.44 -8.73
CA PRO A 105 -10.35 -9.18 -8.82
C PRO A 105 -9.22 -8.28 -9.31
N ILE A 106 -8.03 -8.41 -8.71
CA ILE A 106 -6.82 -7.79 -9.24
C ILE A 106 -6.26 -8.69 -10.35
N PRO A 107 -6.15 -8.21 -11.60
CA PRO A 107 -5.62 -9.01 -12.69
C PRO A 107 -4.21 -9.54 -12.37
N GLY A 108 -4.02 -10.86 -12.46
CA GLY A 108 -2.73 -11.50 -12.22
C GLY A 108 -2.33 -11.70 -10.75
N ILE A 109 -3.20 -11.37 -9.78
CA ILE A 109 -2.98 -11.63 -8.35
C ILE A 109 -4.20 -12.37 -7.79
N SER A 110 -4.13 -13.71 -7.75
CA SER A 110 -5.21 -14.54 -7.22
C SER A 110 -5.38 -14.38 -5.70
N GLY A 111 -6.64 -14.44 -5.22
CA GLY A 111 -6.97 -14.40 -3.79
C GLY A 111 -6.95 -12.99 -3.18
N TRP A 112 -6.64 -11.97 -3.98
CA TRP A 112 -6.63 -10.56 -3.58
C TRP A 112 -7.57 -9.76 -4.46
N LYS A 113 -8.31 -8.86 -3.83
CA LYS A 113 -9.24 -7.95 -4.49
C LYS A 113 -8.99 -6.51 -4.09
N TYR A 114 -9.48 -5.62 -4.93
CA TYR A 114 -9.47 -4.19 -4.68
C TYR A 114 -10.87 -3.61 -4.81
N VAL A 115 -11.07 -2.46 -4.19
CA VAL A 115 -12.21 -1.58 -4.48
C VAL A 115 -11.69 -0.15 -4.49
N ARG A 116 -12.26 0.69 -5.35
CA ARG A 116 -12.14 2.14 -5.31
C ARG A 116 -13.55 2.71 -5.36
N LYS A 117 -14.01 3.30 -4.24
CA LYS A 117 -15.40 3.74 -4.06
C LYS A 117 -15.47 5.19 -3.65
N ALA A 118 -16.34 5.95 -4.31
CA ALA A 118 -16.70 7.29 -3.88
C ALA A 118 -17.61 7.21 -2.65
N VAL A 119 -17.26 7.95 -1.60
CA VAL A 119 -17.94 7.97 -0.29
C VAL A 119 -18.32 9.40 0.14
N THR A 120 -18.32 10.34 -0.80
CA THR A 120 -18.66 11.74 -0.56
C THR A 120 -20.03 11.87 0.08
N GLY A 121 -20.12 12.62 1.18
CA GLY A 121 -21.38 12.90 1.88
C GLY A 121 -21.89 11.79 2.79
N ILE A 122 -21.17 10.66 2.88
CA ILE A 122 -21.48 9.58 3.84
C ILE A 122 -21.12 9.98 5.27
N PHE A 123 -20.03 10.75 5.44
CA PHE A 123 -19.53 11.19 6.74
C PHE A 123 -19.81 12.68 6.96
N THR A 124 -19.97 13.07 8.21
CA THR A 124 -20.17 14.47 8.58
C THR A 124 -18.82 15.22 8.62
N PRO A 125 -18.80 16.53 8.30
CA PRO A 125 -17.62 17.36 8.47
C PRO A 125 -16.96 17.20 9.85
N CYS A 126 -15.64 17.09 9.89
CA CYS A 126 -14.82 16.90 11.09
C CYS A 126 -15.01 15.56 11.83
N GLN A 127 -15.85 14.65 11.34
CA GLN A 127 -16.04 13.33 11.93
C GLN A 127 -14.74 12.53 11.88
N VAL A 128 -14.40 11.84 12.97
CA VAL A 128 -13.36 10.80 12.93
C VAL A 128 -13.94 9.58 12.24
N ILE A 129 -13.29 9.14 11.17
CA ILE A 129 -13.58 7.92 10.45
C ILE A 129 -12.68 6.84 11.00
N ASN A 130 -13.29 5.82 11.59
CA ASN A 130 -12.67 4.57 11.94
C ASN A 130 -13.01 3.55 10.87
N ILE A 131 -11.98 2.89 10.34
CA ILE A 131 -12.13 1.81 9.38
C ILE A 131 -11.51 0.57 10.00
N GLU A 132 -12.34 -0.46 10.17
CA GLU A 132 -11.95 -1.74 10.74
C GLU A 132 -12.27 -2.86 9.76
N ASN A 133 -11.43 -3.89 9.75
CA ASN A 133 -11.81 -5.20 9.25
C ASN A 133 -11.66 -6.23 10.36
N THR A 134 -12.77 -6.83 10.78
CA THR A 134 -12.82 -7.71 11.95
C THR A 134 -12.20 -9.09 11.72
N ALA A 135 -11.78 -9.40 10.50
CA ALA A 135 -11.25 -10.72 10.12
C ALA A 135 -9.79 -10.69 9.63
N GLY A 136 -9.19 -9.52 9.40
CA GLY A 136 -7.78 -9.46 8.98
C GLY A 136 -7.29 -8.10 8.53
N ASN A 137 -6.04 -8.07 8.06
CA ASN A 137 -5.39 -6.85 7.59
C ASN A 137 -5.75 -6.51 6.14
N PHE A 138 -5.81 -5.22 5.85
CA PHE A 138 -6.03 -4.66 4.53
C PHE A 138 -5.10 -3.46 4.28
N TYR A 139 -4.91 -3.13 3.01
CA TYR A 139 -4.27 -1.88 2.61
C TYR A 139 -5.33 -0.84 2.35
N PHE A 140 -5.07 0.39 2.78
CA PHE A 140 -6.01 1.48 2.60
C PHE A 140 -5.35 2.72 2.03
N TYR A 141 -6.09 3.36 1.15
CA TYR A 141 -5.68 4.57 0.49
C TYR A 141 -6.88 5.49 0.34
N GLN A 142 -6.73 6.75 0.70
CA GLN A 142 -7.74 7.78 0.48
C GLN A 142 -7.15 8.92 -0.34
N ASN A 143 -8.00 9.47 -1.21
CA ASN A 143 -7.87 10.85 -1.64
C ASN A 143 -9.17 11.56 -1.41
N MET A 144 -9.08 12.78 -0.94
CA MET A 144 -10.24 13.64 -0.78
C MET A 144 -9.91 15.02 -1.32
N ARG A 145 -10.91 15.62 -1.95
CA ARG A 145 -10.86 16.99 -2.44
C ARG A 145 -11.65 17.87 -1.51
N THR A 146 -11.09 19.02 -1.17
CA THR A 146 -11.79 20.08 -0.46
C THR A 146 -11.83 21.35 -1.32
N SER A 147 -12.63 22.34 -0.90
CA SER A 147 -12.60 23.67 -1.54
C SER A 147 -11.24 24.35 -1.31
N GLY A 148 -10.28 24.13 -2.22
CA GLY A 148 -8.97 24.79 -2.23
C GLY A 148 -7.81 23.99 -1.65
N ALA A 149 -8.01 22.72 -1.27
CA ALA A 149 -6.96 21.83 -0.80
C ALA A 149 -7.31 20.35 -1.10
N GLY A 150 -6.33 19.46 -0.92
CA GLY A 150 -6.50 18.01 -1.04
C GLY A 150 -6.02 17.31 0.22
N ASP A 151 -6.64 16.18 0.54
CA ASP A 151 -6.18 15.26 1.56
C ASP A 151 -5.76 13.95 0.88
N TYR A 152 -4.62 13.42 1.29
CA TYR A 152 -4.07 12.17 0.81
C TYR A 152 -3.56 11.39 2.00
N SER A 153 -3.88 10.10 2.07
CA SER A 153 -3.25 9.22 3.04
C SER A 153 -3.06 7.83 2.45
N ASN A 154 -1.90 7.25 2.71
CA ASN A 154 -1.56 5.90 2.35
C ASN A 154 -1.25 5.12 3.63
N PHE A 155 -2.13 4.19 3.97
CA PHE A 155 -1.99 3.32 5.12
C PHE A 155 -1.60 1.94 4.62
N SER A 156 -0.29 1.74 4.61
CA SER A 156 0.34 0.47 4.25
C SER A 156 1.32 0.11 5.36
N ASP A 157 1.14 -1.05 5.98
CA ASP A 157 2.07 -1.49 7.02
C ASP A 157 3.40 -1.93 6.41
N PHE A 158 4.50 -1.34 6.93
CA PHE A 158 5.88 -1.72 6.62
C PHE A 158 6.41 -2.79 7.58
N GLY A 159 5.59 -3.28 8.51
CA GLY A 159 5.94 -4.06 9.71
C GLY A 159 6.71 -5.37 9.50
N ASN A 160 7.08 -5.72 8.27
CA ASN A 160 8.08 -6.74 8.01
C ASN A 160 8.75 -6.55 6.64
N VAL A 161 9.09 -5.33 6.24
CA VAL A 161 10.09 -5.19 5.19
C VAL A 161 11.41 -5.49 5.89
N VAL A 162 12.02 -6.63 5.58
CA VAL A 162 13.35 -6.97 6.11
C VAL A 162 14.36 -6.03 5.44
N LEU A 163 14.41 -4.79 5.91
CA LEU A 163 15.29 -3.73 5.41
C LEU A 163 16.62 -3.68 6.17
N PHE A 164 16.72 -4.39 7.29
CA PHE A 164 17.90 -4.33 8.13
C PHE A 164 18.68 -5.65 8.06
N PRO A 165 20.01 -5.60 7.89
CA PRO A 165 20.83 -6.78 8.06
C PRO A 165 20.67 -7.29 9.49
N LYS A 166 20.36 -8.58 9.64
CA LYS A 166 20.42 -9.25 10.94
C LYS A 166 21.89 -9.59 11.19
N ALA A 167 22.45 -9.07 12.29
CA ALA A 167 23.75 -9.52 12.76
C ALA A 167 23.55 -10.79 13.58
N GLU A 168 23.99 -11.93 13.05
CA GLU A 168 24.02 -13.19 13.79
C GLU A 168 25.45 -13.47 14.24
N HIS A 169 25.63 -13.62 15.56
CA HIS A 169 26.88 -14.04 16.17
C HIS A 169 26.72 -15.47 16.66
N THR A 170 27.45 -16.40 16.05
CA THR A 170 27.52 -17.78 16.55
C THR A 170 28.59 -17.81 17.65
N CYS A 171 28.18 -18.06 18.89
CA CYS A 171 29.10 -18.18 20.02
C CYS A 171 30.21 -19.18 19.70
N ALA A 172 31.46 -18.82 20.03
CA ALA A 172 32.71 -19.53 19.72
C ALA A 172 33.25 -19.38 18.28
N SER A 173 32.72 -18.47 17.46
CA SER A 173 33.35 -18.03 16.21
C SER A 173 33.74 -16.55 16.26
N ASN A 174 34.81 -16.15 15.56
CA ASN A 174 35.15 -14.73 15.38
C ASN A 174 34.40 -14.10 14.19
N ALA A 175 33.40 -14.80 13.64
CA ALA A 175 32.66 -14.37 12.46
C ALA A 175 31.34 -13.71 12.88
N ILE A 176 31.14 -12.47 12.46
CA ILE A 176 29.83 -11.81 12.48
C ILE A 176 29.25 -11.99 11.09
N THR A 177 28.15 -12.73 10.97
CA THR A 177 27.45 -12.86 9.68
C THR A 177 26.40 -11.77 9.61
N LEU A 178 26.52 -10.90 8.62
CA LEU A 178 25.53 -9.87 8.30
C LEU A 178 24.61 -10.41 7.21
N THR A 179 23.47 -10.96 7.62
CA THR A 179 22.49 -11.50 6.67
C THR A 179 21.62 -10.33 6.22
N SER A 180 21.95 -9.74 5.07
CA SER A 180 21.08 -8.75 4.45
C SER A 180 19.84 -9.47 3.90
N GLY A 181 18.69 -9.22 4.51
CA GLY A 181 17.40 -9.62 3.92
C GLY A 181 17.07 -8.85 2.63
N ALA A 182 17.87 -7.84 2.30
CA ALA A 182 17.92 -7.22 0.99
C ALA A 182 18.81 -8.05 0.06
N ILE A 183 18.27 -8.42 -1.11
CA ILE A 183 18.95 -8.88 -2.33
C ILE A 183 20.46 -9.05 -2.17
N GLY A 184 20.91 -10.30 -2.13
CA GLY A 184 22.27 -10.72 -1.78
C GLY A 184 23.37 -9.74 -2.18
N TYR A 185 23.88 -9.02 -1.20
CA TYR A 185 25.28 -8.64 -1.15
C TYR A 185 25.88 -9.31 0.08
N ASN A 186 26.41 -10.52 -0.13
CA ASN A 186 27.30 -11.15 0.84
C ASN A 186 28.62 -10.38 0.78
N ALA A 187 28.81 -9.41 1.67
CA ALA A 187 30.11 -8.80 1.91
C ALA A 187 30.74 -9.51 3.12
N SER A 188 31.84 -10.23 2.91
CA SER A 188 32.68 -10.73 4.00
C SER A 188 33.71 -9.67 4.36
N LEU A 189 33.58 -9.08 5.54
CA LEU A 189 34.63 -8.24 6.14
C LEU A 189 35.51 -9.13 7.00
N GLN A 190 36.77 -9.33 6.61
CA GLN A 190 37.76 -9.97 7.47
C GLN A 190 38.52 -8.91 8.25
N CYS A 191 38.32 -8.87 9.56
CA CYS A 191 39.21 -8.13 10.46
C CYS A 191 40.47 -8.97 10.69
N GLN A 192 41.59 -8.56 10.10
CA GLN A 192 42.92 -9.05 10.48
C GLN A 192 43.49 -8.13 11.56
N ARG A 193 44.03 -8.71 12.64
CA ARG A 193 44.91 -7.98 13.56
C ARG A 193 46.24 -7.75 12.84
N ILE A 194 46.76 -6.53 12.94
CA ILE A 194 48.20 -6.25 12.79
C ILE A 194 48.89 -6.77 14.06
#